data_AF-A0AAT9W2M9-F1
#
_entry.id   AF-A0AAT9W2M9-F1
#
_cell.length_a   1.000
_cell.length_b   1.000
_cell.length_c   1.000
_cell.angle_alpha   90.00
_cell.angle_beta   90.00
_cell.angle_gamma   90.00
#
_symmetry.space_group_name_H-M   'P 1'
#
loop_
_entity.id
_entity.type
_entity.pdbx_description
1 polymer ?
#
loop_
_entity_poly.entity_id
_entity_poly.type
_entity_poly.pdbx_seq_one_letter_code
_entity_poly.pdbx_strand_id
1 'polypeptide(L)'
;MSNPRIDKLHALGRMLRTEESLVDRLLTSDRLSISDEAKDFSRAVLDYAREHNGNVSAEDVHHIFTSNFVAHPNVEEYRAVANIIEEEFSDQDGDPLYR
;
A
#
# COMPACT_ATOMS: atom_id res chain seq x y z
N MET A 1 -7.71 7.79 19.63
CA MET A 1 -8.14 8.86 18.71
C MET A 1 -7.68 8.44 17.33
N SER A 2 -8.60 8.11 16.42
CA SER A 2 -8.24 7.73 15.05
C SER A 2 -7.65 8.94 14.33
N ASN A 3 -6.51 8.77 13.67
CA ASN A 3 -5.89 9.80 12.86
C ASN A 3 -6.47 9.69 11.44
N PRO A 4 -7.23 10.69 10.95
CA PRO A 4 -7.88 10.62 9.65
C PRO A 4 -6.93 10.34 8.48
N ARG A 5 -5.64 10.68 8.63
CA ARG A 5 -4.60 10.36 7.63
C ARG A 5 -4.31 8.85 7.60
N ILE A 6 -4.20 8.23 8.77
CA ILE A 6 -3.94 6.81 8.94
C ILE A 6 -5.15 5.99 8.45
N ASP A 7 -6.37 6.40 8.81
CA ASP A 7 -7.61 5.72 8.36
C ASP A 7 -7.73 5.69 6.82
N LYS A 8 -7.30 6.76 6.14
CA LYS A 8 -7.26 6.82 4.68
C LYS A 8 -6.20 5.90 4.08
N LEU A 9 -5.05 5.74 4.73
CA LEU A 9 -4.00 4.83 4.27
C LEU A 9 -4.42 3.37 4.43
N HIS A 10 -5.08 3.01 5.53
CA HIS A 10 -5.71 1.68 5.67
C HIS A 10 -6.77 1.44 4.60
N ALA A 11 -7.65 2.43 4.34
CA ALA A 11 -8.63 2.32 3.26
C ALA A 11 -7.96 2.14 1.89
N LEU A 12 -6.87 2.87 1.63
CA LEU A 12 -6.09 2.75 0.41
C LEU A 12 -5.43 1.36 0.28
N GLY A 13 -4.83 0.84 1.35
CA GLY A 13 -4.27 -0.53 1.38
C GLY A 13 -5.32 -1.59 1.08
N ARG A 14 -6.51 -1.49 1.68
CA ARG A 14 -7.64 -2.38 1.35
C ARG A 14 -8.03 -2.31 -0.12
N MET A 15 -8.18 -1.10 -0.66
CA MET A 15 -8.57 -0.91 -2.05
C MET A 15 -7.47 -1.38 -3.01
N LEU A 16 -6.19 -1.23 -2.67
CA LEU A 16 -5.08 -1.77 -3.47
C LEU A 16 -5.20 -3.29 -3.61
N ARG A 17 -5.63 -3.96 -2.54
CA ARG A 17 -5.83 -5.41 -2.52
C ARG A 17 -7.10 -5.86 -3.26
N THR A 18 -8.22 -5.16 -3.10
CA THR A 18 -9.54 -5.64 -3.59
C THR A 18 -10.04 -4.96 -4.85
N GLU A 19 -9.58 -3.74 -5.15
CA GLU A 19 -10.13 -2.85 -6.17
C GLU A 19 -9.02 -2.06 -6.90
N GLU A 20 -8.02 -2.76 -7.45
CA GLU A 20 -6.87 -2.18 -8.17
C GLU A 20 -7.28 -1.07 -9.15
N SER A 21 -8.28 -1.34 -10.01
CA SER A 21 -8.77 -0.41 -11.03
C SER A 21 -9.49 0.83 -10.47
N LEU A 22 -9.95 0.78 -9.22
CA LEU A 22 -10.52 1.95 -8.54
C LEU A 22 -9.38 2.82 -8.00
N VAL A 23 -8.37 2.23 -7.37
CA VAL A 23 -7.22 2.96 -6.84
C VAL A 23 -6.47 3.67 -7.96
N ASP A 24 -6.21 2.99 -9.08
CA ASP A 24 -5.57 3.59 -10.26
C ASP A 24 -6.30 4.86 -10.75
N ARG A 25 -7.64 4.80 -10.81
CA ARG A 25 -8.47 5.95 -11.18
C ARG A 25 -8.44 7.07 -10.13
N LEU A 26 -8.46 6.73 -8.84
CA LEU A 26 -8.42 7.70 -7.76
C LEU A 26 -7.08 8.44 -7.69
N LEU A 27 -5.97 7.72 -7.91
CA LEU A 27 -4.63 8.28 -8.00
C LEU A 27 -4.45 9.15 -9.24
N THR A 28 -5.03 8.75 -10.38
CA THR A 28 -4.98 9.53 -11.63
C THR A 28 -5.80 10.81 -11.55
N SER A 29 -6.91 10.78 -10.81
CA SER A 29 -7.81 11.94 -10.68
C SER A 29 -7.36 12.95 -9.62
N ASP A 30 -6.30 12.66 -8.87
CA ASP A 30 -5.80 13.45 -7.73
C ASP A 30 -6.87 13.78 -6.67
N ARG A 31 -7.93 12.96 -6.58
CA ARG A 31 -9.08 13.21 -5.69
C ARG A 31 -8.85 12.72 -4.26
N LEU A 32 -7.74 12.01 -4.05
CA LEU A 32 -7.32 11.53 -2.73
C LEU A 32 -6.50 12.62 -2.06
N SER A 33 -7.05 13.25 -1.03
CA SER A 33 -6.27 14.08 -0.10
C SER A 33 -5.42 13.20 0.82
N ILE A 34 -4.38 12.61 0.24
CA ILE A 34 -3.29 11.83 0.87
C ILE A 34 -1.94 12.46 0.45
N SER A 35 -0.86 12.13 1.15
CA SER A 35 0.47 12.66 0.83
C SER A 35 0.99 12.10 -0.50
N ASP A 36 1.94 12.81 -1.12
CA ASP A 36 2.51 12.39 -2.40
C ASP A 36 3.30 11.09 -2.26
N GLU A 37 3.96 10.87 -1.12
CA GLU A 37 4.60 9.57 -0.81
C GLU A 37 3.60 8.42 -0.81
N ALA A 38 2.37 8.67 -0.33
CA ALA A 38 1.33 7.65 -0.34
C ALA A 38 0.84 7.36 -1.75
N LYS A 39 0.75 8.38 -2.62
CA LYS A 39 0.38 8.18 -4.02
C LYS A 39 1.46 7.42 -4.77
N ASP A 40 2.71 7.84 -4.62
CA ASP A 40 3.85 7.25 -5.33
C ASP A 40 4.11 5.81 -4.88
N PHE A 41 4.04 5.54 -3.58
CA PHE A 41 4.12 4.17 -3.07
C PHE A 41 2.96 3.30 -3.57
N SER A 42 1.72 3.82 -3.54
CA SER A 42 0.56 3.07 -4.04
C SER A 42 0.67 2.76 -5.54
N ARG A 43 1.24 3.66 -6.35
CA ARG A 43 1.52 3.40 -7.76
C ARG A 43 2.51 2.24 -7.93
N ALA A 44 3.59 2.23 -7.14
CA ALA A 44 4.56 1.13 -7.19
C ALA A 44 3.92 -0.22 -6.82
N VAL A 45 3.00 -0.24 -5.85
CA VAL A 45 2.22 -1.44 -5.50
C VAL A 45 1.30 -1.87 -6.65
N LEU A 46 0.62 -0.94 -7.33
CA LEU A 46 -0.22 -1.25 -8.49
C LEU A 46 0.61 -1.81 -9.66
N ASP A 47 1.75 -1.21 -9.96
CA ASP A 47 2.61 -1.65 -11.05
C ASP A 47 3.16 -3.06 -10.78
N TYR A 48 3.58 -3.34 -9.54
CA TYR A 48 3.95 -4.70 -9.12
C TYR A 48 2.76 -5.67 -9.23
N ALA A 49 1.57 -5.28 -8.78
CA ALA A 49 0.37 -6.10 -8.88
C ALA A 49 0.09 -6.50 -10.34
N ARG A 50 0.20 -5.57 -11.29
CA ARG A 50 -0.02 -5.83 -12.73
C ARG A 50 0.97 -6.84 -13.28
N GLU A 51 2.23 -6.75 -12.89
CA GLU A 51 3.28 -7.69 -13.28
C GLU A 51 3.08 -9.09 -12.66
N HIS A 52 2.40 -9.15 -11.51
CA HIS A 52 2.17 -10.36 -10.73
C HIS A 52 0.70 -10.85 -10.75
N ASN A 53 -0.07 -10.48 -11.77
CA ASN A 53 -1.48 -10.90 -11.98
C ASN A 53 -2.42 -10.58 -10.79
N GLY A 54 -2.20 -9.45 -10.12
CA GLY A 54 -2.98 -8.99 -8.97
C GLY A 54 -2.66 -9.71 -7.66
N ASN A 55 -1.70 -10.63 -7.65
CA ASN A 55 -1.28 -11.33 -6.44
C ASN A 55 -0.12 -10.60 -5.78
N VAL A 56 -0.43 -9.84 -4.73
CA VAL A 56 0.55 -9.10 -3.92
C VAL A 56 0.41 -9.57 -2.47
N SER A 57 1.52 -9.98 -1.87
CA SER A 57 1.63 -10.34 -0.46
C SER A 57 2.23 -9.20 0.37
N ALA A 58 2.19 -9.32 1.70
CA ALA A 58 2.88 -8.38 2.59
C ALA A 58 4.39 -8.33 2.33
N GLU A 59 5.01 -9.49 2.06
CA GLU A 59 6.44 -9.56 1.71
C GLU A 59 6.75 -8.78 0.41
N ASP A 60 5.85 -8.84 -0.57
CA ASP A 60 5.98 -8.05 -1.80
C ASP A 60 5.90 -6.54 -1.52
N VAL A 61 4.97 -6.10 -0.66
CA VAL A 61 4.86 -4.69 -0.25
C VAL A 61 6.15 -4.21 0.44
N HIS A 62 6.70 -5.04 1.33
CA HIS A 62 7.98 -4.77 1.99
C HIS A 62 9.14 -4.72 0.97
N HIS A 63 9.14 -5.63 0.01
CA HIS A 63 10.13 -5.67 -1.07
C HIS A 63 10.08 -4.40 -1.93
N ILE A 64 8.88 -3.92 -2.29
CA ILE A 64 8.69 -2.68 -3.05
C ILE A 64 9.25 -1.48 -2.28
N PHE A 65 9.01 -1.38 -0.96
CA PHE A 65 9.59 -0.33 -0.13
C PHE A 65 11.13 -0.37 -0.14
N THR A 66 11.70 -1.53 0.15
CA THR A 66 13.14 -1.69 0.31
C THR A 66 13.89 -1.52 -1.01
N SER A 67 13.32 -1.95 -2.14
CA SER A 67 13.92 -1.83 -3.47
C SER A 67 13.86 -0.40 -4.03
N ASN A 68 12.74 0.30 -3.84
CA ASN A 68 12.48 1.55 -4.57
C ASN A 68 12.58 2.82 -3.70
N PHE A 69 12.36 2.72 -2.39
CA PHE A 69 12.13 3.90 -1.54
C PHE A 69 13.10 4.04 -0.35
N VAL A 70 13.91 3.03 -0.04
CA VAL A 70 14.85 3.06 1.10
C VAL A 70 15.93 4.14 0.98
N ALA A 71 16.30 4.52 -0.24
CA ALA A 71 17.30 5.54 -0.53
C ALA A 71 16.69 6.94 -0.76
N HIS A 72 15.36 7.08 -0.66
CA HIS A 72 14.68 8.34 -0.91
C HIS A 72 14.91 9.33 0.25
N PRO A 73 15.06 10.64 0.00
CA PRO A 73 15.24 11.65 1.07
C PRO A 73 14.10 11.66 2.11
N ASN A 74 12.89 11.27 1.71
CA ASN A 74 11.70 11.19 2.57
C ASN A 74 11.43 9.75 3.07
N VAL A 75 12.47 8.93 3.25
CA VAL A 75 12.34 7.50 3.60
C VAL A 75 11.47 7.24 4.84
N GLU A 76 11.45 8.16 5.82
CA GLU A 76 10.63 7.99 7.03
C GLU A 76 9.12 8.01 6.73
N GLU A 77 8.67 8.90 5.85
CA GLU A 77 7.27 8.98 5.42
C GLU A 77 6.91 7.78 4.55
N TYR A 78 7.79 7.38 3.62
CA TYR A 78 7.61 6.16 2.83
C TYR A 78 7.54 4.91 3.70
N ARG A 79 8.37 4.81 4.74
CA ARG A 79 8.34 3.69 5.69
C ARG A 79 7.02 3.66 6.45
N ALA A 80 6.53 4.81 6.91
CA ALA A 80 5.25 4.89 7.62
C ALA A 80 4.08 4.45 6.73
N VAL A 81 4.06 4.90 5.47
CA VAL A 81 3.06 4.48 4.48
C VAL A 81 3.17 2.98 4.19
N ALA A 82 4.38 2.48 3.93
CA ALA A 82 4.62 1.09 3.60
C ALA A 82 4.15 0.15 4.71
N ASN A 83 4.49 0.45 5.97
CA ASN A 83 4.04 -0.34 7.11
C ASN A 83 2.51 -0.43 7.19
N ILE A 84 1.81 0.71 7.06
CA ILE A 84 0.33 0.73 7.14
C ILE A 84 -0.30 -0.06 5.99
N ILE A 85 0.27 0.05 4.78
CA ILE A 85 -0.25 -0.68 3.63
C ILE A 85 0.06 -2.17 3.79
N GLU A 86 1.27 -2.55 4.18
CA GLU A 86 1.73 -3.93 4.42
C GLU A 86 0.84 -4.67 5.43
N GLU A 87 0.38 -3.99 6.50
CA GLU A 87 -0.56 -4.55 7.47
C GLU A 87 -1.85 -5.06 6.80
N GLU A 88 -2.41 -4.33 5.82
CA GLU A 88 -3.62 -4.73 5.10
C GLU A 88 -3.41 -5.95 4.18
N PHE A 89 -2.15 -6.28 3.88
CA PHE A 89 -1.77 -7.51 3.15
C PHE A 89 -1.34 -8.64 4.10
N SER A 90 -1.01 -8.34 5.36
CA SER A 90 -0.54 -9.30 6.38
C SER A 90 -1.68 -10.00 7.13
N ASP A 91 -2.84 -9.36 7.25
CA ASP A 91 -4.03 -9.86 7.99
C ASP A 91 -4.67 -11.15 7.41
N GLN A 92 -4.02 -11.84 6.46
CA GLN A 92 -4.40 -13.18 6.01
C GLN A 92 -3.35 -14.29 6.24
N ASP A 93 -2.12 -13.97 6.65
CA ASP A 93 -1.17 -15.02 7.10
C ASP A 93 -1.40 -15.43 8.57
N GLY A 94 -2.34 -14.74 9.25
CA GLY A 94 -2.64 -14.89 10.66
C GLY A 94 -4.04 -15.40 10.97
N ASP A 95 -4.51 -16.47 10.32
CA ASP A 95 -5.57 -17.31 10.91
C ASP A 95 -5.03 -18.71 11.24
N PRO A 96 -4.56 -18.95 12.49
CA PRO A 96 -4.16 -20.28 12.94
C PRO A 96 -5.37 -21.19 13.31
N LEU A 97 -6.62 -20.89 12.93
CA LEU A 97 -7.77 -21.71 13.37
C LEU A 97 -7.99 -23.04 12.61
N TYR A 98 -7.10 -23.46 11.71
CA TYR A 98 -7.17 -24.81 11.13
C TYR A 98 -5.77 -25.42 10.91
N ARG A 99 -5.13 -25.90 11.98
CA ARG A 99 -4.20 -27.05 11.94
C ARG A 99 -4.40 -27.96 13.14
#